data_AF-A0A2N2SUX3-F1
#
_entry.id   AF-A0A2N2SUX3-F1
#
_cell.length_a   1.000
_cell.length_b   1.000
_cell.length_c   1.000
_cell.angle_alpha   90.00
_cell.angle_beta   90.00
_cell.angle_gamma   90.00
#
_symmetry.space_group_name_H-M   'P 1'
#
loop_
_entity.id
_entity.type
_entity.pdbx_description
1 polymer ?
#
loop_
_entity_poly.entity_id
_entity_poly.type
_entity_poly.pdbx_seq_one_letter_code
_entity_poly.pdbx_strand_id
1 'polypeptide(L)' 'MFEHLREDLASVRERDPAARSTLEVLTCYPGVHALIFHRLAHAAWGRNLFWLGRFVSHVSRFLTGIEIHPGAVIG' A
#
# COMPACT_ATOMS: atom_id res chain seq x y z
N MET A 1 9.47 -4.53 -5.50
CA MET A 1 8.87 -3.61 -4.50
C MET A 1 8.99 -2.16 -4.93
N PHE A 2 10.21 -1.63 -5.16
CA PHE A 2 10.41 -0.23 -5.55
C PHE A 2 9.93 0.11 -6.97
N GLU A 3 10.00 -0.84 -7.91
CA GLU A 3 9.46 -0.64 -9.27
C GLU A 3 7.94 -0.53 -9.26
N HIS A 4 7.24 -1.46 -8.61
CA HIS A 4 5.79 -1.38 -8.47
C HIS A 4 5.32 -0.14 -7.70
N LEU A 5 6.08 0.33 -6.72
CA LEU A 5 5.74 1.59 -6.04
C LEU A 5 5.81 2.79 -6.99
N ARG A 6 6.77 2.82 -7.92
CA ARG A 6 6.86 3.89 -8.93
C ARG A 6 5.70 3.81 -9.92
N GLU A 7 5.30 2.61 -10.33
CA GLU A 7 4.14 2.38 -11.19
C GLU A 7 2.83 2.80 -10.50
N ASP A 8 2.64 2.43 -9.24
CA ASP A 8 1.48 2.82 -8.43
C ASP A 8 1.41 4.35 -8.31
N LEU A 9 2.53 5.01 -8.00
CA LEU A 9 2.61 6.47 -7.89
C LEU A 9 2.35 7.17 -9.24
N ALA A 10 2.88 6.63 -10.33
CA ALA A 10 2.65 7.16 -11.68
C ALA A 10 1.18 7.02 -12.08
N SER A 11 0.57 5.86 -11.81
CA SER A 11 -0.84 5.60 -12.11
C SER A 11 -1.79 6.51 -11.31
N VAL A 12 -1.51 6.73 -10.02
CA VAL A 12 -2.27 7.68 -9.20
C VAL A 12 -2.17 9.09 -9.77
N ARG A 13 -0.97 9.52 -10.17
CA ARG A 13 -0.76 10.86 -10.74
C ARG A 13 -1.42 11.05 -12.10
N GLU A 14 -1.51 10.01 -12.91
CA GLU A 14 -2.20 10.07 -14.21
C GLU A 14 -3.72 10.10 -14.05
N ARG A 15 -4.26 9.38 -13.06
CA ARG A 15 -5.70 9.23 -12.85
C ARG A 15 -6.31 10.32 -11.99
N ASP A 16 -5.53 10.94 -11.11
CA ASP A 16 -5.99 11.99 -10.21
C ASP A 16 -5.47 13.38 -10.66
N PRO A 17 -6.34 14.23 -11.25
CA PRO A 17 -5.95 15.58 -11.64
C PRO A 17 -5.61 16.50 -10.44
N ALA A 18 -5.94 16.11 -9.20
CA ALA A 18 -5.58 16.83 -7.99
C ALA A 18 -4.16 16.51 -7.47
N ALA A 19 -3.52 15.45 -7.98
CA ALA A 19 -2.17 15.06 -7.58
C ALA A 19 -1.11 16.02 -8.14
N ARG A 20 -0.71 17.03 -7.35
CA ARG A 20 0.20 18.10 -7.83
C ARG A 20 1.67 17.72 -7.77
N SER A 21 2.07 16.84 -6.85
CA SER A 21 3.46 16.39 -6.74
C SER A 21 3.59 14.95 -6.23
N THR A 22 4.66 14.27 -6.62
CA THR A 22 4.96 12.92 -6.11
C THR A 22 5.17 12.92 -4.60
N LEU A 23 5.69 14.02 -4.04
CA LEU A 23 5.86 14.15 -2.59
C LEU A 23 4.49 14.18 -1.89
N GLU A 24 3.55 15.01 -2.36
CA GLU A 24 2.18 15.08 -1.84
C GLU A 24 1.48 13.72 -1.93
N VAL A 25 1.60 13.04 -3.07
CA VAL A 25 1.03 11.70 -3.24
C VAL A 25 1.66 10.71 -2.25
N LEU A 26 2.98 10.74 -2.09
CA LEU A 26 3.66 9.82 -1.18
C LEU A 26 3.37 10.11 0.31
N THR A 27 3.16 11.37 0.70
CA THR A 27 2.98 11.73 2.11
C THR A 27 1.52 11.85 2.54
N CYS A 28 0.60 12.13 1.61
CA CYS A 28 -0.77 12.50 1.94
C CYS A 28 -1.83 11.56 1.35
N TYR A 29 -1.48 10.61 0.47
CA TYR A 29 -2.48 9.73 -0.13
C TYR A 29 -2.62 8.42 0.68
N PRO A 30 -3.74 8.22 1.40
CA PRO A 30 -3.94 7.02 2.21
C PRO A 30 -3.99 5.74 1.36
N GLY A 31 -4.43 5.82 0.10
CA GLY A 31 -4.42 4.68 -0.84
C GLY A 31 -3.01 4.19 -1.17
N VAL A 32 -2.06 5.10 -1.34
CA VAL A 32 -0.65 4.76 -1.59
C VAL A 32 -0.05 4.13 -0.35
N HIS A 33 -0.32 4.69 0.84
CA HIS A 33 0.12 4.10 2.11
C HIS A 33 -0.43 2.70 2.30
N ALA A 34 -1.73 2.49 2.03
CA ALA A 34 -2.37 1.19 2.16
C ALA A 34 -1.73 0.13 1.24
N LEU A 35 -1.37 0.49 0.00
CA LEU A 35 -0.63 -0.38 -0.91
C LEU A 35 0.78 -0.71 -0.40
N ILE A 36 1.51 0.27 0.14
CA ILE A 36 2.84 0.06 0.73
C ILE A 36 2.74 -0.94 1.90
N PHE A 37 1.83 -0.71 2.84
CA PHE A 37 1.62 -1.61 3.97
C PHE A 37 1.17 -3.00 3.52
N HIS A 38 0.29 -3.09 2.53
CA HIS A 38 -0.13 -4.38 1.96
C HIS A 38 1.05 -5.16 1.40
N ARG A 39 1.97 -4.53 0.66
CA ARG A 39 3.15 -5.21 0.12
C ARG A 39 4.05 -5.77 1.24
N LEU A 40 4.20 -5.03 2.34
CA LEU A 40 4.91 -5.53 3.54
C LEU A 40 4.16 -6.71 4.19
N ALA A 41 2.84 -6.57 4.35
CA ALA A 41 1.99 -7.60 4.94
C ALA A 41 1.97 -8.89 4.09
N HIS A 42 1.93 -8.76 2.76
CA HIS A 42 1.98 -9.84 1.78
C HIS A 42 3.33 -10.55 1.79
N ALA A 43 4.42 -9.79 1.88
CA ALA A 43 5.77 -10.35 2.02
C ALA A 43 5.96 -11.15 3.32
N ALA A 44 5.31 -10.74 4.42
CA ALA A 44 5.28 -11.52 5.66
C ALA A 44 4.40 -12.78 5.50
N TRP A 45 3.25 -12.65 4.86
CA TRP A 45 2.32 -13.76 4.59
C TRP A 45 2.95 -14.87 3.74
N GLY A 46 3.65 -14.51 2.66
CA GLY A 46 4.37 -15.47 1.80
C GLY A 46 5.55 -16.16 2.50
N ARG A 47 6.03 -15.62 3.62
CA ARG A 47 7.03 -16.26 4.50
C ARG A 47 6.41 -17.09 5.63
N ASN A 48 5.11 -17.39 5.54
CA ASN A 48 4.31 -18.07 6.58
C ASN A 48 4.24 -17.31 7.92
N LEU A 49 4.61 -16.02 7.96
CA LEU A 49 4.46 -15.15 9.14
C LEU A 49 3.04 -14.56 9.17
N PHE A 50 2.03 -15.43 9.21
CA PHE A 50 0.62 -15.06 9.02
C PHE A 50 0.11 -14.04 10.05
N TRP A 51 0.49 -14.22 11.32
CA TRP A 51 0.13 -13.27 12.37
C TRP A 51 0.71 -11.89 12.11
N LEU A 52 1.98 -11.82 11.70
CA LEU A 52 2.63 -10.55 11.36
C LEU A 52 1.97 -9.90 10.14
N GLY A 53 1.66 -10.68 9.10
CA GLY A 53 0.92 -10.19 7.94
C GLY A 53 -0.44 -9.61 8.31
N ARG A 54 -1.20 -10.28 9.18
CA ARG A 54 -2.49 -9.74 9.68
C ARG A 54 -2.29 -8.50 10.55
N PHE A 55 -1.31 -8.50 11.44
CA PHE A 55 -1.02 -7.37 12.31
C PHE A 55 -0.70 -6.10 11.49
N VAL A 56 0.18 -6.22 10.48
CA VAL A 56 0.52 -5.11 9.58
C VAL A 56 -0.71 -4.65 8.78
N SER A 57 -1.55 -5.57 8.32
CA SER A 57 -2.82 -5.24 7.64
C SER A 57 -3.77 -4.44 8.54
N HIS A 58 -3.87 -4.79 9.83
CA HIS A 58 -4.68 -4.03 10.79
C HIS A 58 -4.09 -2.66 11.12
N VAL A 59 -2.75 -2.54 11.22
CA VAL A 59 -2.08 -1.24 11.36
C VAL A 59 -2.35 -0.35 10.15
N SER A 60 -2.27 -0.89 8.94
CA SER A 60 -2.62 -0.18 7.70
C SER A 60 -4.05 0.36 7.76
N ARG A 61 -5.01 -0.49 8.13
CA ARG A 61 -6.41 -0.09 8.26
C ARG A 61 -6.59 1.02 9.29
N PHE A 62 -5.89 0.95 10.42
CA PHE A 62 -5.97 1.98 11.45
C PHE A 62 -5.47 3.35 10.95
N LEU A 63 -4.37 3.36 10.18
CA LEU A 63 -3.76 4.60 9.68
C LEU A 63 -4.48 5.18 8.45
N THR A 64 -5.02 4.32 7.58
CA THR A 64 -5.52 4.72 6.26
C THR A 64 -7.04 4.57 6.10
N GLY A 65 -7.71 3.85 7.00
CA GLY A 65 -9.10 3.42 6.85
C GLY A 65 -9.30 2.28 5.84
N ILE A 66 -8.26 1.89 5.09
CA ILE A 66 -8.33 0.91 4.02
C ILE A 66 -7.83 -0.45 4.54
N GLU A 67 -8.69 -1.47 4.46
CA GLU A 67 -8.34 -2.84 4.82
C GLU A 67 -7.98 -3.64 3.57
N ILE A 68 -6.74 -4.12 3.51
CA ILE A 68 -6.28 -5.02 2.45
C ILE A 68 -5.75 -6.30 3.11
N HIS A 69 -6.36 -7.43 2.78
CA HIS A 69 -5.93 -8.73 3.30
C HIS A 69 -4.49 -9.03 2.86
N PRO A 70 -3.59 -9.50 3.73
CA PRO A 70 -2.21 -9.81 3.37
C PRO A 70 -2.08 -10.89 2.28
N GLY A 71 -3.03 -11.83 2.23
CA GLY A 71 -3.10 -12.84 1.17
C GLY A 71 -3.70 -12.37 -0.17
N ALA A 72 -4.16 -11.12 -0.26
CA ALA A 72 -4.60 -10.57 -1.55
C ALA A 72 -3.38 -10.44 -2.49
N VAL A 73 -3.60 -10.67 -3.78
CA VAL A 73 -2.60 -10.46 -4.82
C VAL A 73 -2.98 -9.18 -5.55
N ILE A 74 -2.13 -8.16 -5.44
CA ILE A 74 -2.30 -6.85 -6.08
C ILE A 74 -1.09 -6.57 -6.96
N GLY A 75 -1.33 -6.59 -8.26
CA GLY A 75 -0.32 -6.57 -9.31
C GLY A 75 -0.70 -7.57 -10.38
#